data_AF-A0A256G2K1-F1
#
_entry.id   AF-A0A256G2K1-F1
#
_cell.length_a   1.000
_cell.length_b   1.000
_cell.length_c   1.000
_cell.angle_alpha   90.00
_cell.angle_beta   90.00
_cell.angle_gamma   90.00
#
_symmetry.space_group_name_H-M   'P 1'
#
loop_
_entity.id
_entity.type
_entity.pdbx_description
1 polymer ?
#
loop_
_entity_poly.entity_id
_entity_poly.type
_entity_poly.pdbx_seq_one_letter_code
_entity_poly.pdbx_strand_id
1 'polypeptide(L)'
;MSSDYWIERTRTGSGYPIMVPVVDIVEIGNGGGSIAWVDEYDKMHVGPKSAGANPGPIAYGRGGTSPTTTDANLYLGRIDADYFCGGEVVADMDALQTALTTLGERLDLSPVEAARGIVRIANHNMTNALKLISLN
;
A
#
# COMPACT_ATOMS: atom_id res chain seq x y z
N MET A 1 -15.66 21.61 21.35
CA MET A 1 -14.82 21.36 20.16
C MET A 1 -15.38 22.20 19.04
N SER A 2 -14.79 23.36 18.76
CA SER A 2 -15.09 24.11 17.53
C SER A 2 -14.05 23.65 16.53
N SER A 3 -14.44 22.81 15.57
CA SER A 3 -13.54 22.49 14.46
C SER A 3 -13.63 23.66 13.47
N ASP A 4 -12.80 24.67 13.69
CA ASP A 4 -12.72 25.82 12.79
C ASP A 4 -11.94 25.38 11.54
N TYR A 5 -12.66 24.98 10.49
CA TYR A 5 -12.06 24.66 9.21
C TYR A 5 -11.90 25.93 8.37
N TRP A 6 -10.78 26.04 7.65
CA TRP A 6 -10.45 27.22 6.87
C TRP A 6 -10.14 26.84 5.43
N ILE A 7 -10.77 27.51 4.46
CA ILE A 7 -10.41 27.42 3.04
C ILE A 7 -9.29 28.42 2.75
N GLU A 8 -8.31 28.02 1.94
CA GLU A 8 -7.23 28.90 1.43
C GLU A 8 -6.35 29.55 2.50
N ARG A 9 -6.37 29.06 3.74
CA ARG A 9 -5.47 29.55 4.78
C ARG A 9 -4.04 29.17 4.44
N THR A 10 -3.17 30.16 4.33
CA THR A 10 -1.73 29.98 4.11
C THR A 10 -0.95 30.69 5.21
N ARG A 11 0.38 30.57 5.20
CA ARG A 11 1.24 31.27 6.18
C ARG A 11 1.09 32.80 6.14
N THR A 12 0.63 33.36 5.01
CA THR A 12 0.51 34.81 4.77
C THR A 12 -0.92 35.25 4.45
N GLY A 13 -1.88 34.33 4.33
CA GLY A 13 -3.27 34.61 3.98
C GLY A 13 -4.22 34.11 5.05
N SER A 14 -5.14 34.96 5.49
CA SER A 14 -6.05 34.71 6.61
C SER A 14 -7.03 33.55 6.36
N GLY A 15 -7.33 33.22 5.09
CA GLY A 15 -8.30 32.21 4.71
C GLY A 15 -9.74 32.57 5.07
N TYR A 16 -10.69 31.68 4.76
CA TYR A 16 -12.11 31.85 5.07
C TYR A 16 -12.60 30.74 6.00
N PRO A 17 -13.24 31.06 7.14
CA PRO A 17 -13.75 30.05 8.05
C PRO A 17 -15.00 29.37 7.48
N ILE A 18 -15.07 28.05 7.59
CA ILE A 18 -16.23 27.22 7.26
C ILE A 18 -16.97 26.90 8.56
N MET A 19 -18.25 27.27 8.64
CA MET A 19 -19.14 26.97 9.79
C MET A 19 -20.23 25.94 9.42
N VAL A 20 -19.83 24.84 8.77
CA VAL A 20 -20.71 23.68 8.52
C VAL A 20 -20.09 22.43 9.15
N PRO A 21 -20.89 21.43 9.56
CA PRO A 21 -20.35 20.16 10.04
C PRO A 21 -19.54 19.50 8.90
N VAL A 22 -18.26 19.25 9.17
CA VAL A 22 -17.36 18.57 8.24
C VAL A 22 -16.82 17.29 8.85
N VAL A 23 -16.49 16.32 8.00
CA VAL A 23 -15.80 15.09 8.39
C VAL A 23 -14.31 15.31 8.17
N ASP A 24 -13.52 15.10 9.22
CA ASP A 24 -12.06 15.10 9.11
C ASP A 24 -11.60 13.79 8.49
N ILE A 25 -10.93 13.85 7.33
CA ILE A 25 -10.42 12.67 6.63
C ILE A 25 -8.91 12.83 6.50
N VAL A 26 -8.18 11.89 7.09
CA VAL A 26 -6.73 11.77 6.93
C VAL A 26 -6.45 10.54 6.09
N GLU A 27 -5.77 10.74 4.95
CA GLU A 27 -5.34 9.64 4.10
C GLU A 27 -4.02 9.04 4.61
N ILE A 28 -3.97 7.72 4.71
CA ILE A 28 -2.75 6.97 5.03
C ILE A 28 -2.22 6.39 3.73
N GLY A 29 -1.03 6.83 3.30
CA GLY A 29 -0.37 6.42 2.06
C GLY A 29 0.17 4.99 2.07
N ASN A 30 -0.69 4.01 2.33
CA ASN A 30 -0.36 2.59 2.29
C ASN A 30 -1.58 1.75 1.90
N GLY A 31 -1.68 1.40 0.62
CA GLY A 31 -2.82 0.69 0.05
C GLY A 31 -2.40 -0.58 -0.70
N GLY A 32 -3.33 -1.15 -1.44
CA GLY A 32 -3.08 -2.37 -2.23
C GLY A 32 -1.92 -2.23 -3.23
N GLY A 33 -1.78 -1.06 -3.86
CA GLY A 33 -0.73 -0.77 -4.83
C GLY A 33 0.63 -0.38 -4.23
N SER A 34 0.78 -0.32 -2.91
CA SER A 34 2.05 0.05 -2.28
C SER A 34 3.14 -0.96 -2.64
N ILE A 35 4.23 -0.47 -3.22
CA ILE A 35 5.32 -1.29 -3.76
C ILE A 35 6.26 -1.72 -2.64
N ALA A 36 6.61 -2.99 -2.62
CA ALA A 36 7.70 -3.55 -1.84
C ALA A 36 9.05 -3.35 -2.57
N TRP A 37 10.05 -2.89 -1.85
CA TRP A 37 11.39 -2.65 -2.39
C TRP A 37 12.46 -2.85 -1.31
N VAL A 38 13.68 -3.11 -1.74
CA VAL A 38 14.84 -3.30 -0.83
C VAL A 38 15.83 -2.17 -1.04
N ASP A 39 16.24 -1.54 0.06
CA ASP A 39 17.23 -0.46 0.05
C ASP A 39 18.67 -0.98 -0.08
N GLU A 40 19.63 -0.07 -0.11
CA GLU A 40 21.06 -0.41 -0.21
C GLU A 40 21.64 -1.11 1.03
N TYR A 41 20.86 -1.23 2.12
CA TYR A 41 21.22 -1.86 3.37
C TYR A 41 20.47 -3.18 3.61
N ASP A 42 19.92 -3.78 2.54
CA ASP A 42 19.14 -5.01 2.56
C ASP A 42 17.95 -4.99 3.52
N LYS A 43 17.30 -3.82 3.64
CA LYS A 43 16.04 -3.67 4.37
C LYS A 43 14.88 -3.59 3.41
N MET A 44 13.86 -4.40 3.68
CA MET A 44 12.59 -4.35 2.96
C MET A 44 11.73 -3.18 3.46
N HIS A 45 11.18 -2.44 2.52
CA HIS A 45 10.23 -1.34 2.73
C HIS A 45 8.97 -1.61 1.90
N VAL A 46 7.84 -1.03 2.33
CA VAL A 46 6.58 -1.06 1.57
C VAL A 46 6.00 0.36 1.53
N GLY A 47 5.80 0.87 0.32
CA GLY A 47 5.49 2.28 0.11
C GLY A 47 6.71 3.21 0.33
N PRO A 48 6.53 4.54 0.28
CA PRO A 48 5.33 5.25 -0.17
C PRO A 48 5.12 5.17 -1.69
N LYS A 49 6.07 4.57 -2.43
CA LYS A 49 5.95 4.29 -3.86
C LYS A 49 4.73 3.39 -4.10
N SER A 50 3.96 3.70 -5.14
CA SER A 50 2.75 2.97 -5.51
C SER A 50 2.80 2.59 -6.98
N ALA A 51 2.28 1.40 -7.30
CA ALA A 51 2.10 0.92 -8.67
C ALA A 51 0.89 1.60 -9.36
N GLY A 52 0.11 2.38 -8.61
CA GLY A 52 -1.10 3.02 -9.12
C GLY A 52 -2.13 2.01 -9.61
N ALA A 53 -2.99 2.42 -10.54
CA ALA A 53 -3.95 1.54 -11.22
C ALA A 53 -3.44 0.98 -12.55
N ASN A 54 -2.43 1.64 -13.15
CA ASN A 54 -1.77 1.24 -14.38
C ASN A 54 -0.25 1.54 -14.25
N PRO A 55 0.63 0.52 -14.28
CA PRO A 55 0.33 -0.89 -14.53
C PRO A 55 -0.44 -1.57 -13.40
N GLY A 56 -0.38 -1.04 -12.17
CA GLY A 56 -0.98 -1.67 -11.00
C GLY A 56 -0.19 -2.87 -10.47
N PRO A 57 -0.78 -3.65 -9.56
CA PRO A 57 -0.21 -4.89 -9.04
C PRO A 57 0.25 -5.84 -10.15
N ILE A 58 1.29 -6.63 -9.90
CA ILE A 58 1.79 -7.65 -10.85
C ILE A 58 0.65 -8.61 -11.22
N ALA A 59 -0.19 -8.97 -10.25
CA ALA A 59 -1.35 -9.82 -10.43
C ALA A 59 -2.31 -9.35 -11.54
N TYR A 60 -2.29 -8.07 -11.93
CA TYR A 60 -3.14 -7.57 -13.01
C TYR A 60 -2.66 -7.98 -14.41
N GLY A 61 -1.43 -8.49 -14.56
CA GLY A 61 -0.88 -8.90 -15.85
C GLY A 61 -0.60 -7.75 -16.82
N ARG A 62 -0.51 -6.51 -16.34
CA ARG A 62 -0.36 -5.27 -17.15
C ARG A 62 1.07 -4.76 -17.27
N GLY A 63 2.06 -5.63 -17.03
CA GLY A 63 3.48 -5.27 -17.07
C GLY A 63 4.03 -4.65 -15.78
N GLY A 64 3.33 -4.78 -14.65
CA GLY A 64 3.89 -4.49 -13.34
C GLY A 64 4.99 -5.49 -12.99
N THR A 65 6.10 -5.02 -12.41
CA THR A 65 7.28 -5.87 -12.09
C THR A 65 7.70 -5.83 -10.63
N SER A 66 7.20 -4.86 -9.86
CA SER A 66 7.54 -4.70 -8.45
C SER A 66 6.41 -5.23 -7.58
N PRO A 67 6.65 -6.17 -6.64
CA PRO A 67 5.60 -6.74 -5.81
C PRO A 67 4.87 -5.66 -5.01
N THR A 68 3.55 -5.78 -4.90
CA THR A 68 2.71 -4.85 -4.12
C THR A 68 2.06 -5.51 -2.90
N THR A 69 1.38 -4.73 -2.06
CA THR A 69 0.57 -5.24 -0.94
C THR A 69 -0.54 -6.18 -1.43
N THR A 70 -1.20 -5.88 -2.55
CA THR A 70 -2.23 -6.74 -3.14
C THR A 70 -1.63 -8.06 -3.60
N ASP A 71 -0.50 -8.00 -4.30
CA ASP A 71 0.25 -9.16 -4.78
C ASP A 71 0.61 -10.11 -3.63
N ALA A 72 1.13 -9.56 -2.52
CA ALA A 72 1.46 -10.35 -1.34
C ALA A 72 0.23 -10.99 -0.67
N ASN A 73 -0.90 -10.27 -0.58
CA ASN A 73 -2.13 -10.84 -0.02
C ASN A 73 -2.70 -11.94 -0.92
N LEU A 74 -2.63 -11.77 -2.24
CA LEU A 74 -3.07 -12.77 -3.21
C LEU A 74 -2.19 -14.03 -3.14
N TYR A 75 -0.87 -13.86 -3.15
CA TYR A 75 0.07 -14.98 -3.05
C TYR A 75 -0.07 -15.78 -1.75
N LEU A 76 -0.44 -15.11 -0.65
CA LEU A 76 -0.73 -15.76 0.63
C LEU A 76 -2.14 -16.37 0.73
N GLY A 77 -2.94 -16.33 -0.35
CA GLY A 77 -4.30 -16.86 -0.38
C GLY A 77 -5.30 -16.09 0.49
N ARG A 78 -5.00 -14.82 0.83
CA ARG A 78 -5.94 -13.94 1.57
C ARG A 78 -6.96 -13.27 0.66
N ILE A 79 -6.59 -13.14 -0.61
CA ILE A 79 -7.50 -12.79 -1.70
C ILE A 79 -7.64 -14.08 -2.52
N ASP A 80 -8.87 -14.39 -2.93
CA ASP A 80 -9.14 -15.53 -3.80
C ASP A 80 -8.63 -15.21 -5.21
N ALA A 81 -7.71 -16.04 -5.71
CA ALA A 81 -7.14 -15.89 -7.05
C ALA A 81 -8.13 -16.24 -8.15
N ASP A 82 -9.05 -17.19 -7.90
CA ASP A 82 -10.04 -17.64 -8.88
C ASP A 82 -11.20 -16.64 -9.02
N TYR A 83 -11.36 -15.75 -8.04
CA TYR A 83 -12.38 -14.70 -8.03
C TYR A 83 -11.78 -13.28 -7.92
N PHE A 84 -10.56 -13.11 -8.41
CA PHE A 84 -9.85 -11.84 -8.31
C PHE A 84 -10.54 -10.75 -9.13
N CYS A 85 -10.63 -9.54 -8.57
CA CYS A 85 -11.42 -8.42 -9.12
C CYS A 85 -12.86 -8.82 -9.49
N GLY A 86 -13.51 -9.68 -8.70
CA GLY A 86 -14.88 -10.15 -8.97
C GLY A 86 -14.95 -11.16 -10.12
N GLY A 87 -13.82 -11.78 -10.48
CA GLY A 87 -13.69 -12.68 -11.63
C GLY A 87 -13.37 -11.96 -12.95
N GLU A 88 -13.18 -10.64 -12.95
CA GLU A 88 -12.84 -9.88 -14.16
C GLU A 88 -11.37 -10.01 -14.57
N VAL A 89 -10.49 -10.40 -13.65
CA VAL A 89 -9.05 -10.49 -13.87
C VAL A 89 -8.56 -11.87 -13.46
N VAL A 90 -7.98 -12.60 -14.42
CA VAL A 90 -7.21 -13.81 -14.11
C VAL A 90 -5.87 -13.37 -13.54
N ALA A 91 -5.62 -13.72 -12.29
CA ALA A 91 -4.39 -13.30 -11.63
C ALA A 91 -3.16 -14.02 -12.17
N ASP A 92 -2.11 -13.26 -12.47
CA ASP A 92 -0.82 -13.81 -12.92
C ASP A 92 0.02 -14.34 -11.73
N MET A 93 -0.32 -15.54 -11.27
CA MET A 93 0.34 -16.18 -10.12
C MET A 93 1.80 -16.57 -10.41
N ASP A 94 2.14 -16.84 -11.67
CA ASP A 94 3.50 -17.20 -12.07
C ASP A 94 4.43 -15.98 -12.04
N ALA A 95 3.95 -14.82 -12.51
CA ALA A 95 4.68 -13.56 -12.38
C ALA A 95 4.87 -13.17 -10.91
N LEU A 96 3.86 -13.42 -10.06
CA LEU A 96 3.97 -13.22 -8.62
C LEU A 96 5.03 -14.11 -7.98
N GLN A 97 4.99 -15.40 -8.28
CA GLN A 97 5.99 -16.37 -7.81
C GLN A 97 7.40 -15.90 -8.18
N THR A 98 7.60 -15.47 -9.42
CA THR A 98 8.89 -15.00 -9.92
C THR A 98 9.34 -13.75 -9.16
N ALA A 99 8.49 -12.72 -9.08
CA ALA A 99 8.87 -11.45 -8.46
C ALA A 99 9.14 -11.58 -6.96
N LEU A 100 8.36 -12.40 -6.25
CA LEU A 100 8.58 -12.69 -4.83
C LEU A 100 9.82 -13.57 -4.60
N THR A 101 10.15 -14.46 -5.53
CA THR A 101 11.41 -15.22 -5.48
C THR A 101 12.59 -14.28 -5.60
N THR A 102 12.61 -13.40 -6.61
CA THR A 102 13.69 -12.41 -6.78
C THR A 102 13.82 -11.46 -5.59
N LEU A 103 12.69 -11.04 -5.01
CA LEU A 103 12.71 -10.23 -3.79
C LEU A 103 13.28 -11.01 -2.59
N GLY A 104 12.87 -12.26 -2.44
CA GLY A 104 13.31 -13.15 -1.36
C GLY A 104 14.78 -13.50 -1.44
N GLU A 105 15.30 -13.77 -2.63
CA GLU A 105 16.73 -14.06 -2.88
C GLU A 105 17.64 -12.93 -2.37
N ARG A 106 17.23 -11.67 -2.54
CA ARG A 106 18.01 -10.52 -2.03
C ARG A 106 18.07 -10.46 -0.50
N LEU A 107 17.12 -11.09 0.19
CA LEU A 107 16.96 -11.03 1.64
C LEU A 107 17.20 -12.38 2.33
N ASP A 108 17.62 -13.41 1.60
CA ASP A 108 17.71 -14.80 2.06
C ASP A 108 16.38 -15.33 2.64
N LEU A 109 15.28 -15.04 1.95
CA LEU A 109 13.92 -15.44 2.33
C LEU A 109 13.28 -16.30 1.25
N SER A 110 12.44 -17.25 1.65
CA SER A 110 11.53 -17.90 0.71
C SER A 110 10.50 -16.91 0.15
N PRO A 111 9.90 -17.19 -1.02
CA PRO A 111 8.87 -16.32 -1.61
C PRO A 111 7.66 -16.09 -0.66
N VAL A 112 7.29 -17.13 0.09
CA VAL A 112 6.23 -17.06 1.10
C VAL A 112 6.62 -16.15 2.27
N GLU A 113 7.86 -16.21 2.73
CA GLU A 113 8.35 -15.33 3.80
C GLU A 113 8.46 -13.88 3.33
N ALA A 114 8.93 -13.64 2.11
CA ALA A 114 8.94 -12.32 1.50
C ALA A 114 7.52 -11.72 1.46
N ALA A 115 6.54 -12.47 0.95
CA ALA A 115 5.13 -12.04 0.93
C ALA A 115 4.58 -11.74 2.33
N ARG A 116 4.87 -12.59 3.33
CA ARG A 116 4.50 -12.32 4.74
C ARG A 116 5.16 -11.05 5.27
N GLY A 117 6.42 -10.81 4.90
CA GLY A 117 7.16 -9.60 5.25
C GLY A 117 6.50 -8.34 4.71
N ILE A 118 6.13 -8.33 3.43
CA ILE A 118 5.40 -7.22 2.80
C ILE A 118 4.14 -6.87 3.59
N VAL A 119 3.30 -7.87 3.86
CA VAL A 119 2.06 -7.68 4.62
C VAL A 119 2.32 -7.13 6.02
N ARG A 120 3.33 -7.66 6.73
CA ARG A 120 3.67 -7.21 8.09
C ARG A 120 4.11 -5.75 8.10
N ILE A 121 4.99 -5.36 7.18
CA ILE A 121 5.45 -3.97 7.05
C ILE A 121 4.27 -3.06 6.69
N ALA A 122 3.42 -3.49 5.76
CA ALA A 122 2.25 -2.71 5.37
C ALA A 122 1.31 -2.47 6.57
N ASN A 123 1.01 -3.51 7.34
CA ASN A 123 0.19 -3.40 8.55
C ASN A 123 0.84 -2.53 9.62
N HIS A 124 2.16 -2.62 9.80
CA HIS A 124 2.89 -1.80 10.75
C HIS A 124 2.80 -0.31 10.40
N ASN A 125 3.00 0.04 9.12
CA ASN A 125 2.87 1.40 8.62
C ASN A 125 1.46 1.96 8.85
N MET A 126 0.41 1.18 8.54
CA MET A 126 -0.99 1.58 8.81
C MET A 126 -1.26 1.76 10.30
N THR A 127 -0.77 0.85 11.15
CA THR A 127 -0.93 0.92 12.61
C THR A 127 -0.26 2.17 13.18
N ASN A 128 0.95 2.50 12.71
CA ASN A 128 1.66 3.70 13.15
C ASN A 128 0.95 4.98 12.72
N ALA A 129 0.42 5.03 11.50
CA ALA A 129 -0.36 6.17 11.04
C ALA A 129 -1.66 6.35 11.85
N LEU A 130 -2.37 5.26 12.18
CA LEU A 130 -3.56 5.31 13.05
C LEU A 130 -3.25 5.84 14.45
N LYS A 131 -2.11 5.47 15.04
CA LYS A 131 -1.67 5.98 16.35
C LYS A 131 -1.47 7.50 16.34
N LEU A 132 -0.90 8.04 15.26
CA LEU A 132 -0.67 9.48 15.11
C LEU A 132 -1.97 10.27 15.00
N ILE A 133 -3.06 9.66 14.52
CA ILE A 133 -4.37 10.30 14.39
C ILE A 133 -5.18 10.16 15.68
N SER A 134 -5.11 8.98 16.33
CA SER A 134 -5.96 8.64 17.48
C SER A 134 -5.50 9.23 18.82
N LEU A 135 -4.23 9.63 18.93
CA LEU A 135 -3.64 10.20 20.15
C LEU A 135 -3.54 11.74 20.11
N ASN A 136 -4.18 12.39 19.13
CA ASN A 136 -4.27 13.85 19.05
C ASN A 136 -5.42 14.40 19.88
#